data_AF-A0A952BNN5-F1
#
_entry.id   AF-A0A952BNN5-F1
#
_cell.length_a   1.000
_cell.length_b   1.000
_cell.length_c   1.000
_cell.angle_alpha   90.00
_cell.angle_beta   90.00
_cell.angle_gamma   90.00
#
_symmetry.space_group_name_H-M   'P 1'
#
loop_
_entity.id
_entity.type
_entity.pdbx_description
1 polymer ?
#
loop_
_entity_poly.entity_id
_entity_poly.type
_entity_poly.pdbx_seq_one_letter_code
_entity_poly.pdbx_strand_id
1 'polypeptide(L)'
;METIDRRYRGLEIWDVDDVAPAIRDEATAAALAMLDLEGVSPLEARVAQFTLEGMDDKGVLDSADPSDFGLNMAHLNACREAEAAARRVIERLAPNRAEPYLMLGVVEWALDEWQVHDKDPTKI
;
A
#
# COMPACT_ATOMS: atom_id res chain seq x y z
N MET A 1 -15.00 -20.91 -10.42
CA MET A 1 -14.56 -19.55 -10.80
C MET A 1 -14.72 -18.73 -9.55
N GLU A 2 -13.62 -18.42 -8.88
CA GLU A 2 -13.66 -17.49 -7.75
C GLU A 2 -14.04 -16.12 -8.27
N THR A 3 -15.00 -15.48 -7.61
CA THR A 3 -15.37 -14.10 -7.92
C THR A 3 -14.26 -13.22 -7.35
N ILE A 4 -13.47 -12.60 -8.23
CA ILE A 4 -12.42 -11.65 -7.82
C ILE A 4 -13.09 -10.45 -7.14
N ASP A 5 -12.79 -10.21 -5.86
CA ASP A 5 -13.21 -9.01 -5.17
C ASP A 5 -12.35 -7.82 -5.61
N ARG A 6 -13.00 -6.85 -6.26
CA ARG A 6 -12.36 -5.62 -6.77
C ARG A 6 -12.74 -4.39 -5.95
N ARG A 7 -13.40 -4.54 -4.79
CA ARG A 7 -13.90 -3.44 -3.95
C ARG A 7 -12.84 -2.39 -3.68
N TYR A 8 -11.62 -2.82 -3.38
CA TYR A 8 -10.51 -1.93 -3.02
C TYR A 8 -9.49 -1.73 -4.13
N ARG A 9 -9.86 -2.00 -5.40
CA ARG A 9 -8.97 -1.91 -6.57
C ARG A 9 -7.64 -2.64 -6.36
N GLY A 10 -7.69 -3.77 -5.68
CA GLY A 10 -6.52 -4.60 -5.39
C GLY A 10 -5.66 -4.14 -4.21
N LEU A 11 -6.01 -3.05 -3.53
CA LEU A 11 -5.38 -2.67 -2.26
C LEU A 11 -5.75 -3.66 -1.15
N GLU A 12 -4.76 -4.03 -0.36
CA GLU A 12 -4.94 -4.70 0.92
C GLU A 12 -4.03 -4.08 1.99
N ILE A 13 -4.27 -4.42 3.26
CA ILE A 13 -3.43 -4.01 4.38
C ILE A 13 -2.83 -5.27 4.99
N TRP A 14 -1.52 -5.28 5.20
CA TRP A 14 -0.77 -6.36 5.83
C TRP A 14 -0.57 -6.12 7.32
N ASP A 15 -0.17 -7.18 8.02
CA ASP A 15 0.08 -7.23 9.46
C ASP A 15 -1.14 -6.93 10.35
N VAL A 16 -2.36 -7.05 9.82
CA VAL A 16 -3.61 -6.72 10.52
C VAL A 16 -4.49 -7.96 10.80
N ASP A 17 -3.92 -9.15 10.87
CA ASP A 17 -4.66 -10.40 11.11
C ASP A 17 -5.37 -10.43 12.48
N ASP A 18 -4.88 -9.64 13.43
CA ASP A 18 -5.47 -9.44 14.76
C ASP A 18 -6.66 -8.45 14.75
N VAL A 19 -6.88 -7.75 13.64
CA VAL A 19 -7.93 -6.73 13.48
C VAL A 19 -9.21 -7.34 12.90
N ALA A 20 -10.34 -7.03 13.55
CA ALA A 20 -11.65 -7.48 13.08
C ALA A 20 -11.90 -7.09 11.61
N PRO A 21 -12.49 -7.97 10.78
CA PRO A 21 -12.69 -7.71 9.34
C PRO A 21 -13.37 -6.38 9.03
N ALA A 22 -14.38 -5.98 9.81
CA ALA A 22 -15.07 -4.71 9.61
C ALA A 22 -14.16 -3.47 9.80
N ILE A 23 -13.18 -3.55 10.72
CA ILE A 23 -12.21 -2.48 10.95
C ILE A 23 -11.17 -2.48 9.81
N ARG A 24 -10.74 -3.66 9.34
CA ARG A 24 -9.86 -3.77 8.16
C ARG A 24 -10.50 -3.19 6.91
N ASP A 25 -11.78 -3.44 6.69
CA ASP A 25 -12.54 -2.88 5.57
C ASP A 25 -12.58 -1.34 5.62
N GLU A 26 -12.79 -0.75 6.81
CA GLU A 26 -12.79 0.71 6.99
C GLU A 26 -11.38 1.31 6.83
N ALA A 27 -10.36 0.64 7.35
CA ALA A 27 -8.96 1.07 7.21
C ALA A 27 -8.50 1.01 5.74
N THR A 28 -8.87 -0.05 5.02
CA THR A 28 -8.54 -0.23 3.59
C THR A 28 -9.24 0.84 2.75
N ALA A 29 -10.51 1.13 3.03
CA ALA A 29 -11.22 2.22 2.39
C ALA A 29 -10.56 3.59 2.64
N ALA A 30 -10.10 3.86 3.87
CA ALA A 30 -9.42 5.09 4.22
C ALA A 30 -8.06 5.25 3.52
N ALA A 31 -7.27 4.17 3.44
CA ALA A 31 -6.03 4.17 2.67
C ALA A 31 -6.28 4.42 1.18
N LEU A 32 -7.27 3.74 0.60
CA LEU A 32 -7.62 3.90 -0.81
C LEU A 32 -8.07 5.31 -1.15
N ALA A 33 -8.88 5.93 -0.28
CA ALA A 33 -9.32 7.31 -0.45
C ALA A 33 -8.16 8.31 -0.39
N MET A 34 -7.12 8.02 0.41
CA MET A 34 -5.91 8.85 0.47
C MET A 34 -5.09 8.71 -0.82
N LEU A 35 -4.92 7.49 -1.31
CA LEU A 35 -4.27 7.25 -2.61
C LEU A 35 -4.98 7.98 -3.76
N ASP A 36 -6.31 7.96 -3.77
CA ASP A 36 -7.12 8.70 -4.76
C ASP A 36 -6.93 10.21 -4.66
N LEU A 37 -6.83 10.75 -3.44
CA LEU A 37 -6.59 12.17 -3.22
C LEU A 37 -5.23 12.60 -3.80
N GLU A 38 -4.22 11.74 -3.65
CA GLU A 38 -2.86 11.96 -4.18
C GLU A 38 -2.73 11.61 -5.66
N GLY A 39 -3.76 11.02 -6.28
CA GLY A 39 -3.73 10.58 -7.68
C GLY A 39 -2.76 9.42 -7.95
N VAL A 40 -2.49 8.61 -6.92
CA VAL A 40 -1.56 7.47 -6.97
C VAL A 40 -2.36 6.18 -6.87
N SER A 41 -2.06 5.18 -7.69
CA SER A 41 -2.72 3.88 -7.58
C SER A 41 -2.15 3.03 -6.43
N PRO A 42 -2.90 2.03 -5.92
CA PRO A 42 -2.36 1.02 -5.01
C PRO A 42 -1.05 0.38 -5.49
N LEU A 43 -0.97 0.03 -6.79
CA LEU A 43 0.22 -0.58 -7.36
C LEU A 43 1.40 0.40 -7.41
N GLU A 44 1.18 1.65 -7.81
CA GLU A 44 2.21 2.70 -7.84
C GLU A 44 2.80 2.97 -6.46
N ALA A 45 1.94 3.04 -5.43
CA ALA A 45 2.36 3.17 -4.05
C ALA A 45 3.20 1.96 -3.61
N ARG A 46 2.75 0.73 -3.90
CA ARG A 46 3.46 -0.48 -3.49
C ARG A 46 4.81 -0.65 -4.19
N VAL A 47 4.89 -0.34 -5.49
CA VAL A 47 6.14 -0.38 -6.26
C VAL A 47 7.16 0.61 -5.69
N ALA A 48 6.73 1.82 -5.29
CA ALA A 48 7.64 2.79 -4.66
C ALA A 48 8.19 2.28 -3.32
N GLN A 49 7.34 1.68 -2.48
CA GLN A 49 7.77 1.07 -1.21
C GLN A 49 8.75 -0.08 -1.43
N PHE A 50 8.46 -1.02 -2.34
CA PHE A 50 9.38 -2.12 -2.68
C PHE A 50 10.71 -1.63 -3.26
N THR A 51 10.66 -0.55 -4.05
CA THR A 51 11.87 0.04 -4.62
C THR A 51 12.77 0.60 -3.53
N LEU A 52 12.19 1.27 -2.52
CA LEU A 52 12.92 1.75 -1.35
C LEU A 52 13.54 0.59 -0.55
N GLU A 53 12.76 -0.45 -0.25
CA GLU A 53 13.24 -1.66 0.46
C GLU A 53 14.38 -2.34 -0.30
N GLY A 54 14.24 -2.52 -1.60
CA GLY A 54 15.29 -3.10 -2.44
C GLY A 54 16.54 -2.22 -2.60
N MET A 55 16.44 -0.90 -2.35
CA MET A 55 17.59 -0.01 -2.25
C MET A 55 18.30 -0.17 -0.90
N ASP A 56 17.53 -0.27 0.19
CA ASP A 56 18.05 -0.50 1.54
C ASP A 56 18.81 -1.83 1.62
N ASP A 57 18.22 -2.91 1.11
CA ASP A 57 18.84 -4.26 1.06
C ASP A 57 20.17 -4.29 0.29
N LYS A 58 20.36 -3.35 -0.64
CA LYS A 58 21.58 -3.21 -1.45
C LYS A 58 22.58 -2.21 -0.86
N GLY A 59 22.27 -1.57 0.27
CA GLY A 59 23.09 -0.53 0.89
C GLY A 59 23.15 0.77 0.09
N VAL A 60 22.22 0.99 -0.85
CA VAL A 60 22.22 2.18 -1.71
C VAL A 60 21.91 3.44 -0.89
N LEU A 61 21.00 3.32 0.07
CA LEU A 61 20.55 4.42 0.93
C LEU A 61 21.65 4.98 1.84
N ASP A 62 22.73 4.23 2.07
CA ASP A 62 23.89 4.68 2.85
C ASP A 62 24.77 5.68 2.08
N SER A 63 24.59 5.78 0.77
CA SER A 63 25.56 6.41 -0.13
C SER A 63 25.01 7.56 -0.98
N ALA A 64 23.69 7.65 -1.16
CA ALA A 64 23.05 8.67 -1.98
C ALA A 64 21.54 8.80 -1.70
N ASP A 65 20.94 9.86 -2.22
CA ASP A 65 19.49 10.09 -2.12
C ASP A 65 18.74 9.06 -3.00
N PRO A 66 17.71 8.37 -2.50
CA PRO A 66 16.99 7.37 -3.28
C PRO A 66 16.35 7.92 -4.56
N SER A 67 16.03 9.22 -4.62
CA SER A 67 15.50 9.85 -5.83
C SER A 67 16.50 9.84 -6.99
N ASP A 68 17.82 9.80 -6.71
CA ASP A 68 18.88 9.70 -7.71
C ASP A 68 18.86 8.34 -8.46
N PHE A 69 18.16 7.34 -7.92
CA PHE A 69 18.03 6.00 -8.48
C PHE A 69 16.64 5.71 -9.06
N GLY A 70 15.86 6.76 -9.32
CA GLY A 70 14.55 6.66 -9.96
C GLY A 70 13.41 6.29 -9.01
N LEU A 71 13.61 6.37 -7.69
CA LEU A 71 12.51 6.27 -6.74
C LEU A 71 11.56 7.46 -6.91
N ASN A 72 10.30 7.17 -7.19
CA ASN A 72 9.26 8.20 -7.22
C ASN A 72 8.84 8.57 -5.79
N MET A 73 9.40 9.67 -5.28
CA MET A 73 9.11 10.18 -3.94
C MET A 73 7.65 10.59 -3.73
N ALA A 74 6.93 11.01 -4.79
CA ALA A 74 5.51 11.33 -4.67
C ALA A 74 4.69 10.07 -4.38
N HIS A 75 4.97 8.97 -5.08
CA HIS A 75 4.31 7.68 -4.84
C HIS A 75 4.63 7.12 -3.46
N LEU A 76 5.89 7.24 -3.01
CA LEU A 76 6.30 6.80 -1.67
C LEU A 76 5.59 7.61 -0.57
N ASN A 77 5.50 8.93 -0.74
CA ASN A 77 4.80 9.78 0.23
C ASN A 77 3.30 9.49 0.26
N ALA A 78 2.67 9.27 -0.90
CA ALA A 78 1.27 8.84 -0.96
C ALA A 78 1.05 7.49 -0.27
N CYS A 79 1.98 6.53 -0.44
CA CYS A 79 1.97 5.26 0.28
C CYS A 79 1.95 5.48 1.81
N ARG A 80 2.87 6.31 2.32
CA ARG A 80 2.97 6.61 3.76
C ARG A 80 1.74 7.33 4.32
N GLU A 81 1.16 8.25 3.56
CA GLU A 81 -0.07 8.94 3.96
C GLU A 81 -1.27 7.99 3.99
N ALA A 82 -1.34 7.05 3.04
CA ALA A 82 -2.36 6.02 3.02
C ALA A 82 -2.19 5.02 4.17
N GLU A 83 -0.96 4.60 4.51
CA GLU A 83 -0.69 3.81 5.72
C GLU A 83 -1.11 4.56 6.99
N ALA A 84 -0.79 5.85 7.08
CA ALA A 84 -1.19 6.69 8.20
C ALA A 84 -2.73 6.83 8.29
N ALA A 85 -3.43 6.92 7.17
CA ALA A 85 -4.89 6.96 7.13
C ALA A 85 -5.50 5.65 7.66
N ALA A 86 -5.03 4.50 7.19
CA ALA A 86 -5.43 3.19 7.71
C ALA A 86 -5.14 3.06 9.21
N ARG A 87 -3.95 3.45 9.65
CA ARG A 87 -3.54 3.38 11.06
C ARG A 87 -4.45 4.21 11.95
N ARG A 88 -4.82 5.44 11.56
CA ARG A 88 -5.74 6.30 12.31
C ARG A 88 -7.12 5.65 12.50
N VAL A 89 -7.59 4.87 11.53
CA VAL A 89 -8.84 4.10 11.68
C VAL A 89 -8.68 2.98 12.70
N ILE A 90 -7.59 2.20 12.59
CA ILE A 90 -7.31 1.07 13.49
C ILE A 90 -7.10 1.57 14.92
N GLU A 91 -6.31 2.62 15.15
CA GLU A 91 -6.09 3.21 16.48
C GLU A 91 -7.41 3.65 17.14
N ARG A 92 -8.34 4.18 16.35
CA ARG A 92 -9.65 4.64 16.85
C ARG A 92 -10.59 3.47 17.19
N LEU A 93 -10.56 2.39 16.41
CA LEU A 93 -11.55 1.30 16.49
C LEU A 93 -11.05 0.03 17.18
N ALA A 94 -9.72 -0.14 17.25
CA ALA A 94 -9.03 -1.22 17.92
C ALA A 94 -7.90 -0.67 18.84
N PRO A 95 -8.24 0.16 19.84
CA PRO A 95 -7.25 0.92 20.63
C PRO A 95 -6.30 0.07 21.49
N ASN A 96 -6.58 -1.22 21.65
CA ASN A 96 -5.75 -2.15 22.43
C ASN A 96 -4.84 -3.02 21.55
N ARG A 97 -4.77 -2.75 20.24
CA ARG A 97 -3.87 -3.47 19.33
C ARG A 97 -2.43 -3.23 19.75
N ALA A 98 -1.67 -4.32 19.89
CA ALA A 98 -0.29 -4.27 20.37
C ALA A 98 0.70 -3.79 19.27
N GLU A 99 0.40 -4.11 18.01
CA GLU A 99 1.27 -3.77 16.88
C GLU A 99 0.85 -2.42 16.27
N PRO A 100 1.73 -1.41 16.26
CA PRO A 100 1.40 -0.11 15.66
C PRO A 100 1.64 -0.08 14.15
N TYR A 101 2.39 -1.06 13.63
CA TYR A 101 2.79 -1.10 12.23
C TYR A 101 1.74 -1.80 11.37
N LEU A 102 1.68 -1.38 10.12
CA LEU A 102 0.93 -1.97 9.03
C LEU A 102 1.62 -1.55 7.74
N MET A 103 1.43 -2.32 6.68
CA MET A 103 1.95 -2.00 5.36
C MET A 103 0.82 -2.10 4.33
N LEU A 104 0.87 -1.27 3.29
CA LEU A 104 -0.01 -1.49 2.15
C LEU A 104 0.49 -2.67 1.32
N GLY A 105 -0.45 -3.53 0.95
CA GLY A 105 -0.22 -4.63 0.02
C GLY A 105 -1.02 -4.44 -1.27
N VAL A 106 -0.70 -5.28 -2.24
CA VAL A 106 -1.51 -5.43 -3.46
C VAL A 106 -1.79 -6.92 -3.64
N VAL A 107 -3.06 -7.24 -3.79
CA VAL A 107 -3.54 -8.62 -3.98
C VAL A 107 -2.95 -9.25 -5.25
N GLU A 108 -2.76 -10.57 -5.20
CA GLU A 108 -2.09 -11.35 -6.25
C GLU A 108 -2.68 -11.12 -7.65
N TRP A 109 -4.01 -11.09 -7.81
CA TRP A 109 -4.62 -10.90 -9.13
C TRP A 109 -4.21 -9.59 -9.80
N ALA A 110 -4.01 -8.52 -9.02
CA ALA A 110 -3.62 -7.22 -9.56
C ALA A 110 -2.14 -7.21 -9.97
N LEU A 111 -1.30 -7.94 -9.23
CA LEU A 111 0.10 -8.17 -9.59
C LEU A 111 0.19 -9.00 -10.88
N ASP A 112 -0.58 -10.07 -10.99
CA ASP A 112 -0.63 -10.91 -12.19
C ASP A 112 -1.09 -10.14 -13.43
N GLU A 113 -2.18 -9.36 -13.31
CA GLU A 113 -2.67 -8.53 -14.40
C GLU A 113 -1.60 -7.52 -14.85
N TRP A 114 -0.89 -6.88 -13.91
CA TRP A 114 0.20 -5.97 -14.24
C TRP A 114 1.37 -6.67 -14.92
N GLN A 115 1.83 -7.82 -14.42
CA GLN A 115 2.95 -8.57 -14.98
C GLN A 115 2.65 -9.09 -16.40
N VAL A 116 1.42 -9.52 -16.65
CA VAL A 116 1.03 -10.09 -17.95
C VAL A 116 0.77 -9.00 -18.99
N HIS A 117 0.19 -7.88 -18.58
CA HIS A 117 -0.31 -6.86 -19.51
C HIS A 117 0.47 -5.54 -19.53
N ASP A 118 1.45 -5.38 -18.63
CA ASP A 118 2.19 -4.12 -18.41
C ASP A 118 1.25 -2.92 -18.23
N LYS A 119 0.11 -3.18 -17.57
CA LYS A 119 -0.94 -2.19 -17.30
C LYS A 119 -1.33 -2.28 -15.84
N ASP A 120 -1.32 -1.14 -15.17
CA ASP A 120 -1.79 -1.01 -13.81
C ASP A 120 -3.32 -1.23 -13.73
N PRO A 121 -3.80 -2.33 -13.13
CA PRO A 121 -5.23 -2.60 -13.03
C PRO A 121 -5.89 -1.93 -11.82
N THR A 122 -5.09 -1.29 -10.95
CA THR A 122 -5.51 -0.64 -9.71
C THR A 122 -5.79 0.86 -9.91
N LYS A 123 -5.38 1.40 -11.06
CA LYS A 123 -5.55 2.80 -11.46
C LYS A 123 -6.96 3.09 -12.01
N ILE A 124 -7.48 4.29 -11.73
CA ILE A 124 -8.76 4.81 -12.26
C ILE A 124 -8.54 5.45 -13.64
#